data_AF-A0A1S3ZDX7-F1
#
_entry.id   AF-A0A1S3ZDX7-F1
#
_cell.length_a   1.000
_cell.length_b   1.000
_cell.length_c   1.000
_cell.angle_alpha   90.00
_cell.angle_beta   90.00
_cell.angle_gamma   90.00
#
_symmetry.space_group_name_H-M   'P 1'
#
loop_
_entity.id
_entity.type
_entity.pdbx_description
1 polymer ?
#
loop_
_entity_poly.entity_id
_entity_poly.type
_entity_poly.pdbx_seq_one_letter_code
_entity_poly.pdbx_strand_id
1 'polypeptide(L)'
;MAAFFFFIIFSSVLSFSTSQTTAPPPPPPPQSLLNAAETLSNSGYVSMSLTLELISDTILSRATKHSLSPSALTIFTPPDSSFVNSGQPSLSHLLLHFSPLSLSLSSLQSLPFSSKIPSLSPSSSLYITSLATDLQISINNIKIVGSPIYDDGYVVVFAIEDFFSQNFTRPNTNQNPNFKSSPQCITFDPFSRFYEVSLMLKSKGYLIMASFLELQLIGFLKINNDSPPLKLTVFAPMDDAIVGYAGDFSEYQQLFLRHLVPCVWYWTDLNNGTEIKNYVSGFNMMIKKVNDVAFVNGVEITYPDLYYNDWLVVHGLQSVIPLPDEIDEEMGENFGKDESNNAVNFDVSMAPDHSEF
;
A
#
# COMPACT_ATOMS: atom_id res chain seq x y z
N MET A 1 -26.70 -49.57 53.34
CA MET A 1 -25.33 -49.76 52.85
C MET A 1 -25.46 -50.06 51.36
N ALA A 2 -25.45 -49.02 50.52
CA ALA A 2 -25.75 -49.11 49.09
C ALA A 2 -24.46 -48.85 48.30
N ALA A 3 -24.10 -49.78 47.43
CA ALA A 3 -22.87 -49.74 46.65
C ALA A 3 -23.04 -48.85 45.41
N PHE A 4 -22.12 -47.90 45.26
CA PHE A 4 -21.97 -47.01 44.12
C PHE A 4 -21.41 -47.78 42.91
N PHE A 5 -22.05 -47.65 41.75
CA PHE A 5 -21.42 -47.92 40.44
C PHE A 5 -21.32 -46.59 39.69
N PHE A 6 -20.09 -46.13 39.48
CA PHE A 6 -19.75 -44.97 38.63
C PHE A 6 -19.50 -45.48 37.21
N PHE A 7 -20.30 -45.06 36.24
CA PHE A 7 -19.96 -45.15 34.82
C PHE A 7 -19.30 -43.83 34.40
N ILE A 8 -18.01 -43.85 34.09
CA ILE A 8 -17.32 -42.74 33.43
C ILE A 8 -17.40 -42.95 31.93
N ILE A 9 -18.13 -42.08 31.22
CA ILE A 9 -18.09 -41.97 29.77
C ILE A 9 -16.99 -40.95 29.43
N PHE A 10 -15.89 -41.44 28.87
CA PHE A 10 -14.85 -40.59 28.26
C PHE A 10 -15.36 -40.13 26.88
N SER A 11 -15.70 -38.84 26.75
CA SER A 11 -15.91 -38.21 25.45
C SER A 11 -14.59 -37.59 24.99
N SER A 12 -13.91 -38.25 24.05
CA SER A 12 -12.72 -37.72 23.40
C SER A 12 -13.15 -36.74 22.30
N VAL A 13 -13.06 -35.44 22.59
CA VAL A 13 -13.17 -34.40 21.56
C VAL A 13 -11.82 -34.32 20.85
N LEU A 14 -11.75 -34.89 19.64
CA LEU A 14 -10.62 -34.71 18.73
C LEU A 14 -10.69 -33.29 18.15
N SER A 15 -9.95 -32.36 18.75
CA SER A 15 -9.69 -31.06 18.15
C SER A 15 -8.72 -31.22 16.99
N PHE A 16 -9.24 -31.17 15.75
CA PHE A 16 -8.41 -30.99 14.56
C PHE A 16 -7.91 -29.54 14.53
N SER A 17 -6.71 -29.30 15.05
CA SER A 17 -5.97 -28.07 14.74
C SER A 17 -5.39 -28.21 13.33
N THR A 18 -5.99 -27.53 12.37
CA THR A 18 -5.38 -27.29 11.07
C THR A 18 -4.18 -26.38 11.26
N SER A 19 -2.99 -26.95 11.28
CA SER A 19 -1.74 -26.21 11.16
C SER A 19 -1.65 -25.60 9.77
N GLN A 20 -2.20 -24.41 9.58
CA GLN A 20 -1.74 -23.55 8.48
C GLN A 20 -0.31 -23.14 8.84
N THR A 21 0.67 -23.72 8.16
CA THR A 21 2.04 -23.18 8.13
C THR A 21 2.02 -21.88 7.35
N THR A 22 1.55 -20.82 7.99
CA THR A 22 1.93 -19.47 7.61
C THR A 22 3.40 -19.30 7.99
N ALA A 23 4.22 -18.84 7.04
CA ALA A 23 5.58 -18.43 7.36
C ALA A 23 5.51 -17.41 8.51
N PRO A 24 6.40 -17.49 9.52
CA PRO A 24 6.40 -16.52 10.60
C PRO A 24 6.51 -15.10 10.01
N PRO A 25 5.81 -14.11 10.59
CA PRO A 25 5.92 -12.73 10.13
C PRO A 25 7.40 -12.33 10.16
N PRO A 26 7.90 -11.59 9.17
CA PRO A 26 9.31 -11.32 9.11
C PRO A 26 9.72 -10.41 10.28
N PRO A 27 10.98 -10.48 10.72
CA PRO A 27 11.43 -9.79 11.92
C PRO A 27 11.30 -8.26 11.77
N PRO A 28 11.23 -7.50 12.89
CA PRO A 28 11.23 -6.05 12.82
C PRO A 28 12.53 -5.54 12.17
N PRO A 29 12.54 -4.38 11.46
CA PRO A 29 13.68 -3.93 10.65
C PRO A 29 15.04 -3.89 11.35
N PRO A 30 15.14 -3.49 12.64
CA PRO A 30 16.41 -3.56 13.36
C PRO A 30 16.96 -4.99 13.43
N GLN A 31 16.08 -5.98 13.62
CA GLN A 31 16.46 -7.38 13.67
C GLN A 31 16.78 -7.94 12.28
N SER A 32 16.05 -7.55 11.23
CA SER A 32 16.39 -7.91 9.84
C SER A 32 17.79 -7.41 9.46
N LEU A 33 18.14 -6.19 9.86
CA LEU A 33 19.46 -5.61 9.58
C LEU A 33 20.58 -6.35 10.34
N LEU A 34 20.34 -6.76 11.59
CA LEU A 34 21.28 -7.58 12.36
C LEU A 34 21.46 -8.96 11.72
N ASN A 35 20.37 -9.62 11.33
CA ASN A 35 20.43 -10.91 10.64
C ASN A 35 21.19 -10.82 9.30
N ALA A 36 20.99 -9.72 8.57
CA ALA A 36 21.73 -9.43 7.35
C ALA A 36 23.23 -9.22 7.62
N ALA A 37 23.59 -8.48 8.68
CA ALA A 37 24.98 -8.27 9.08
C ALA A 37 25.68 -9.58 9.47
N GLU A 38 25.01 -10.44 10.24
CA GLU A 38 25.51 -11.77 10.59
C GLU A 38 25.71 -12.65 9.34
N THR A 39 24.73 -12.65 8.44
CA THR A 39 24.79 -13.40 7.17
C THR A 39 25.95 -12.93 6.29
N LEU A 40 26.17 -11.61 6.20
CA LEU A 40 27.31 -11.04 5.46
C LEU A 40 28.65 -11.46 6.05
N SER A 41 28.79 -11.43 7.38
CA SER A 41 30.01 -11.86 8.07
C SER A 41 30.34 -13.33 7.75
N ASN A 42 29.33 -14.21 7.88
CA ASN A 42 29.46 -15.64 7.58
C ASN A 42 29.74 -15.91 6.09
N SER A 43 29.35 -15.00 5.20
CA SER A 43 29.55 -15.10 3.75
C SER A 43 30.86 -14.46 3.26
N GLY A 44 31.71 -13.96 4.16
CA GLY A 44 33.01 -13.37 3.81
C GLY A 44 32.97 -11.90 3.39
N TYR A 45 31.89 -11.19 3.71
CA TYR A 45 31.73 -9.74 3.50
C TYR A 45 31.85 -8.99 4.83
N VAL A 46 32.97 -9.17 5.53
CA VAL A 46 33.17 -8.74 6.92
C VAL A 46 33.15 -7.21 7.03
N SER A 47 33.74 -6.50 6.06
CA SER A 47 33.81 -5.03 6.07
C SER A 47 32.42 -4.40 5.97
N MET A 48 31.56 -4.96 5.11
CA MET A 48 30.19 -4.48 4.97
C MET A 48 29.33 -4.88 6.17
N SER A 49 29.51 -6.09 6.72
CA SER A 49 28.86 -6.52 7.97
C SER A 49 29.14 -5.53 9.11
N LEU A 50 30.41 -5.21 9.37
CA LEU A 50 30.79 -4.22 10.39
C LEU A 50 30.27 -2.81 10.07
N THR A 51 30.20 -2.45 8.77
CA THR A 51 29.58 -1.19 8.35
C THR A 51 28.10 -1.15 8.72
N LEU A 52 27.34 -2.23 8.46
CA LEU A 52 25.93 -2.30 8.84
C LEU A 52 25.73 -2.09 10.33
N GLU A 53 26.54 -2.75 11.17
CA GLU A 53 26.48 -2.58 12.62
C GLU A 53 26.78 -1.12 13.03
N LEU A 54 27.86 -0.54 12.48
CA LEU A 54 28.34 0.79 12.85
C LEU A 54 27.39 1.93 12.47
N ILE A 55 26.74 1.85 11.30
CA ILE A 55 25.88 2.93 10.77
C ILE A 55 24.38 2.56 10.73
N SER A 56 23.98 1.50 11.44
CA SER A 56 22.60 1.00 11.52
C SER A 56 21.57 2.11 11.81
N ASP A 57 21.76 2.88 12.89
CA ASP A 57 20.87 3.99 13.25
C ASP A 57 20.77 5.06 12.16
N THR A 58 21.88 5.31 11.45
CA THR A 58 21.92 6.27 10.35
C THR A 58 21.16 5.75 9.12
N ILE A 59 21.28 4.44 8.82
CA ILE A 59 20.52 3.78 7.75
C ILE A 59 19.04 3.84 8.08
N LEU A 60 18.65 3.42 9.28
CA LEU A 60 17.25 3.37 9.71
C LEU A 60 16.62 4.77 9.71
N SER A 61 17.27 5.76 10.31
CA SER A 61 16.76 7.15 10.34
C SER A 61 16.61 7.78 8.96
N ARG A 62 17.51 7.46 8.01
CA ARG A 62 17.38 7.96 6.62
C ARG A 62 16.33 7.21 5.83
N ALA A 63 16.22 5.89 6.02
CA ALA A 63 15.23 5.07 5.35
C ALA A 63 13.80 5.41 5.81
N THR A 64 13.60 5.78 7.08
CA THR A 64 12.28 6.11 7.66
C THR A 64 11.94 7.60 7.63
N LYS A 65 12.85 8.46 7.16
CA LYS A 65 12.72 9.93 7.19
C LYS A 65 11.39 10.47 6.61
N HIS A 66 10.74 9.70 5.74
CA HIS A 66 9.46 10.04 5.11
C HIS A 66 8.40 8.93 5.20
N SER A 67 8.58 7.93 6.07
CA SER A 67 7.69 6.76 6.17
C SER A 67 7.24 6.49 7.61
N LEU A 68 5.94 6.27 7.80
CA LEU A 68 5.32 5.85 9.06
C LEU A 68 5.42 4.32 9.29
N SER A 69 5.85 3.57 8.26
CA SER A 69 6.02 2.12 8.31
C SER A 69 7.50 1.72 8.32
N PRO A 70 7.83 0.53 8.86
CA PRO A 70 9.17 -0.04 8.75
C PRO A 70 9.68 0.00 7.29
N SER A 71 10.78 0.71 7.05
CA SER A 71 11.31 0.89 5.70
C SER A 71 12.01 -0.38 5.22
N ALA A 72 11.54 -0.91 4.10
CA ALA A 72 12.22 -1.98 3.38
C ALA A 72 13.54 -1.45 2.77
N LEU A 73 14.53 -2.31 2.60
CA LEU A 73 15.91 -1.93 2.27
C LEU A 73 16.53 -2.91 1.29
N THR A 74 17.27 -2.39 0.31
CA THR A 74 18.22 -3.20 -0.49
C THR A 74 19.63 -2.74 -0.22
N ILE A 75 20.52 -3.69 0.04
CA ILE A 75 21.94 -3.46 0.35
C ILE A 75 22.79 -4.07 -0.77
N PHE A 76 23.59 -3.24 -1.42
CA PHE A 76 24.55 -3.66 -2.44
C PHE A 76 25.95 -3.74 -1.85
N THR A 77 26.41 -4.95 -1.58
CA THR A 77 27.56 -5.25 -0.72
C THR A 77 28.85 -5.45 -1.55
N PRO A 78 29.81 -4.51 -1.50
CA PRO A 78 31.13 -4.69 -2.11
C PRO A 78 31.93 -5.76 -1.36
N PRO A 79 32.85 -6.46 -2.02
CA PRO A 79 33.74 -7.42 -1.37
C PRO A 79 34.77 -6.71 -0.48
N ASP A 80 35.32 -7.42 0.50
CA ASP A 80 36.33 -6.87 1.42
C ASP A 80 37.56 -6.32 0.69
N SER A 81 37.94 -6.89 -0.46
CA SER A 81 39.02 -6.36 -1.31
C SER A 81 38.76 -4.94 -1.79
N SER A 82 37.50 -4.57 -2.04
CA SER A 82 37.13 -3.20 -2.45
C SER A 82 37.32 -2.20 -1.31
N PHE A 83 37.06 -2.59 -0.06
CA PHE A 83 37.34 -1.78 1.12
C PHE A 83 38.85 -1.59 1.30
N VAL A 84 39.64 -2.65 1.15
CA VAL A 84 41.11 -2.57 1.21
C VAL A 84 41.66 -1.61 0.15
N ASN A 85 41.17 -1.70 -1.09
CA ASN A 85 41.64 -0.87 -2.19
C ASN A 85 41.23 0.60 -2.06
N SER A 86 40.03 0.87 -1.52
CA SER A 86 39.47 2.22 -1.42
C SER A 86 39.93 2.98 -0.17
N GLY A 87 40.44 2.28 0.83
CA GLY A 87 40.72 2.85 2.15
C GLY A 87 39.43 3.11 2.94
N GLN A 88 39.36 4.21 3.70
CA GLN A 88 38.17 4.55 4.48
C GLN A 88 37.19 5.41 3.63
N PRO A 89 36.06 4.86 3.16
CA PRO A 89 35.06 5.63 2.42
C PRO A 89 34.35 6.65 3.31
N SER A 90 33.88 7.74 2.71
CA SER A 90 33.01 8.70 3.39
C SER A 90 31.63 8.11 3.67
N LEU A 91 30.92 8.63 4.67
CA LEU A 91 29.55 8.18 4.97
C LEU A 91 28.61 8.31 3.76
N SER A 92 28.72 9.37 2.96
CA SER A 92 27.90 9.54 1.76
C SER A 92 28.22 8.52 0.66
N HIS A 93 29.47 8.01 0.62
CA HIS A 93 29.87 6.93 -0.27
C HIS A 93 29.28 5.60 0.22
N LEU A 94 29.40 5.30 1.50
CA LEU A 94 28.79 4.11 2.10
C LEU A 94 27.28 4.08 1.86
N LEU A 95 26.58 5.20 2.12
CA LEU A 95 25.13 5.31 1.93
C LEU A 95 24.67 5.15 0.47
N LEU A 96 25.58 5.25 -0.51
CA LEU A 96 25.27 4.98 -1.91
C LEU A 96 24.92 3.50 -2.15
N HIS A 97 25.38 2.61 -1.27
CA HIS A 97 25.15 1.17 -1.34
C HIS A 97 23.80 0.72 -0.77
N PHE A 98 22.97 1.66 -0.33
CA PHE A 98 21.70 1.38 0.32
C PHE A 98 20.56 2.01 -0.46
N SER A 99 19.56 1.21 -0.84
CA SER A 99 18.32 1.69 -1.45
C SER A 99 17.17 1.58 -0.46
N PRO A 100 16.33 2.62 -0.27
CA PRO A 100 15.18 2.61 0.64
C PRO A 100 13.98 1.80 0.08
N LEU A 101 14.24 0.84 -0.81
CA LEU A 101 13.25 -0.04 -1.43
C LEU A 101 13.72 -1.48 -1.25
N SER A 102 12.81 -2.44 -1.03
CA SER A 102 13.11 -3.86 -1.18
C SER A 102 12.99 -4.23 -2.66
N LEU A 103 14.13 -4.48 -3.30
CA LEU A 103 14.25 -4.74 -4.73
C LEU A 103 14.63 -6.20 -4.93
N SER A 104 13.71 -7.00 -5.48
CA SER A 104 14.04 -8.37 -5.88
C SER A 104 14.95 -8.39 -7.11
N LEU A 105 15.62 -9.52 -7.35
CA LEU A 105 16.42 -9.71 -8.56
C LEU A 105 15.57 -9.51 -9.82
N SER A 106 14.35 -10.06 -9.85
CA SER A 106 13.42 -9.92 -10.96
C SER A 106 12.98 -8.47 -11.18
N SER A 107 12.76 -7.71 -10.09
CA SER A 107 12.47 -6.28 -10.16
C SER A 107 13.62 -5.53 -10.83
N LEU A 108 14.87 -5.77 -10.39
CA LEU A 108 16.06 -5.16 -11.00
C LEU A 108 16.24 -5.55 -12.48
N GLN A 109 15.94 -6.80 -12.86
CA GLN A 109 16.00 -7.27 -14.26
C GLN A 109 14.96 -6.59 -15.16
N SER A 110 13.80 -6.26 -14.60
CA SER A 110 12.72 -5.60 -15.34
C SER A 110 13.00 -4.13 -15.62
N LEU A 111 13.93 -3.50 -14.89
CA LEU A 111 14.23 -2.09 -15.05
C LEU A 111 15.01 -1.85 -16.36
N PRO A 112 14.53 -0.93 -17.23
CA PRO A 112 15.24 -0.61 -18.45
C PRO A 112 16.58 0.07 -18.19
N PHE A 113 17.48 0.04 -19.18
CA PHE A 113 18.74 0.78 -19.15
C PHE A 113 18.53 2.27 -18.81
N SER A 114 19.42 2.85 -18.01
CA SER A 114 19.34 4.22 -17.48
C SER A 114 18.20 4.46 -16.48
N SER A 115 17.52 3.41 -16.00
CA SER A 115 16.57 3.51 -14.89
C SER A 115 17.27 3.97 -13.62
N LYS A 116 16.68 4.94 -12.93
CA LYS A 116 17.21 5.47 -11.68
C LYS A 116 16.74 4.61 -10.50
N ILE A 117 17.67 4.14 -9.69
CA ILE A 117 17.42 3.48 -8.41
C ILE A 117 17.72 4.49 -7.30
N PRO A 118 16.77 4.75 -6.37
CA PRO A 118 17.01 5.63 -5.25
C PRO A 118 18.08 5.05 -4.31
N SER A 119 18.90 5.92 -3.73
CA SER A 119 19.88 5.54 -2.70
C SER A 119 19.73 6.42 -1.46
N LEU A 120 20.29 5.99 -0.33
CA LEU A 120 20.34 6.79 0.90
C LEU A 120 21.42 7.89 0.85
N SER A 121 22.22 7.95 -0.23
CA SER A 121 23.20 9.02 -0.45
C SER A 121 22.50 10.32 -0.88
N PRO A 122 22.87 11.48 -0.31
CA PRO A 122 22.16 12.74 -0.55
C PRO A 122 22.38 13.35 -1.95
N SER A 123 23.47 13.00 -2.62
CA SER A 123 23.91 13.66 -3.87
C SER A 123 24.08 12.72 -5.05
N SER A 124 23.98 11.42 -4.82
CA SER A 124 24.33 10.40 -5.81
C SER A 124 23.17 9.42 -5.97
N SER A 125 22.93 9.02 -7.21
CA SER A 125 21.89 8.04 -7.54
C SER A 125 22.50 6.88 -8.28
N LEU A 126 21.84 5.74 -8.18
CA LEU A 126 22.21 4.52 -8.88
C LEU A 126 21.42 4.45 -10.19
N TYR A 127 22.03 3.89 -11.23
CA TYR A 127 21.42 3.71 -12.54
C TYR A 127 21.65 2.32 -13.06
N ILE A 128 20.62 1.70 -13.65
CA ILE A 128 20.79 0.46 -14.41
C ILE A 128 21.67 0.73 -15.63
N THR A 129 22.74 -0.04 -15.75
CA THR A 129 23.70 0.05 -16.86
C THR A 129 23.73 -1.20 -17.72
N SER A 130 23.00 -2.27 -17.34
CA SER A 130 22.78 -3.43 -18.18
C SER A 130 21.68 -3.18 -19.21
N LEU A 131 21.85 -3.77 -20.39
CA LEU A 131 20.84 -3.86 -21.44
C LEU A 131 19.95 -5.08 -21.20
N ALA A 132 18.76 -5.09 -21.80
CA ALA A 132 17.82 -6.22 -21.71
C ALA A 132 18.37 -7.53 -22.30
N THR A 133 19.42 -7.45 -23.13
CA THR A 133 20.12 -8.60 -23.72
C THR A 133 21.23 -9.14 -22.82
N ASP A 134 21.61 -8.42 -21.78
CA ASP A 134 22.72 -8.80 -20.92
C ASP A 134 22.28 -9.91 -19.96
N LEU A 135 23.15 -10.91 -19.79
CA LEU A 135 22.88 -12.04 -18.89
C LEU A 135 22.93 -11.65 -17.40
N GLN A 136 23.59 -10.54 -17.08
CA GLN A 136 23.84 -10.11 -15.72
C GLN A 136 23.54 -8.62 -15.58
N ILE A 137 22.88 -8.28 -14.46
CA ILE A 137 22.51 -6.90 -14.15
C ILE A 137 23.76 -6.12 -13.76
N SER A 138 23.87 -4.90 -14.29
CA SER A 138 24.86 -3.93 -13.80
C SER A 138 24.18 -2.64 -13.37
N ILE A 139 24.69 -2.08 -12.28
CA ILE A 139 24.28 -0.80 -11.70
C ILE A 139 25.52 0.08 -11.63
N ASN A 140 25.46 1.28 -12.20
CA ASN A 140 26.61 2.19 -12.28
C ASN A 140 27.89 1.52 -12.82
N ASN A 141 27.74 0.65 -13.83
CA ASN A 141 28.79 -0.19 -14.44
C ASN A 141 29.39 -1.27 -13.53
N ILE A 142 28.83 -1.50 -12.35
CA ILE A 142 29.23 -2.58 -11.43
C ILE A 142 28.20 -3.70 -11.51
N LYS A 143 28.64 -4.95 -11.68
CA LYS A 143 27.70 -6.07 -11.79
C LYS A 143 27.25 -6.57 -10.42
N ILE A 144 26.00 -7.06 -10.37
CA ILE A 144 25.47 -7.84 -9.25
C ILE A 144 25.93 -9.28 -9.41
N VAL A 145 26.44 -9.88 -8.35
CA VAL A 145 26.97 -11.25 -8.34
C VAL A 145 25.87 -12.20 -7.86
N GLY A 146 25.36 -13.03 -8.77
CA GLY A 146 24.43 -14.12 -8.45
C GLY A 146 23.07 -13.67 -7.89
N SER A 147 22.48 -14.55 -7.09
CA SER A 147 21.26 -14.29 -6.32
C SER A 147 21.55 -13.48 -5.05
N PRO A 148 20.53 -12.91 -4.37
CA PRO A 148 20.73 -12.30 -3.06
C PRO A 148 21.44 -13.24 -2.08
N ILE A 149 22.34 -12.67 -1.28
CA ILE A 149 23.00 -13.34 -0.14
C ILE A 149 22.01 -13.51 1.02
N TYR A 150 21.11 -12.53 1.18
CA TYR A 150 20.08 -12.49 2.21
C TYR A 150 18.81 -11.86 1.64
N ASP A 151 17.66 -12.43 1.97
CA ASP A 151 16.34 -11.91 1.59
C ASP A 151 15.31 -12.44 2.60
N ASP A 152 14.74 -11.53 3.41
CA ASP A 152 13.62 -11.82 4.32
C ASP A 152 12.33 -11.10 3.89
N GLY A 153 12.30 -10.55 2.66
CA GLY A 153 11.23 -9.73 2.13
C GLY A 153 11.32 -8.25 2.51
N TYR A 154 11.92 -7.90 3.66
CA TYR A 154 12.13 -6.51 4.07
C TYR A 154 13.53 -6.00 3.77
N VAL A 155 14.56 -6.79 4.04
CA VAL A 155 15.96 -6.51 3.74
C VAL A 155 16.46 -7.49 2.70
N VAL A 156 16.89 -6.98 1.55
CA VAL A 156 17.49 -7.76 0.48
C VAL A 156 18.95 -7.36 0.34
N VAL A 157 19.85 -8.33 0.25
CA VAL A 157 21.30 -8.09 0.18
C VAL A 157 21.88 -8.74 -1.06
N PHE A 158 22.46 -7.94 -1.95
CA PHE A 158 23.17 -8.42 -3.13
C PHE A 158 24.68 -8.26 -2.96
N ALA A 159 25.43 -9.25 -3.42
CA ALA A 159 26.85 -9.06 -3.70
C ALA A 159 27.04 -8.21 -4.97
N ILE A 160 28.04 -7.34 -4.98
CA ILE A 160 28.46 -6.60 -6.19
C ILE A 160 29.97 -6.77 -6.41
N GLU A 161 30.45 -6.49 -7.63
CA GLU A 161 31.87 -6.68 -7.97
C GLU A 161 32.80 -5.63 -7.32
N ASP A 162 32.34 -4.38 -7.11
CA ASP A 162 33.15 -3.29 -6.55
C ASP A 162 32.30 -2.15 -5.95
N PHE A 163 32.92 -1.11 -5.37
CA PHE A 163 32.22 0.10 -4.92
C PHE A 163 31.51 0.83 -6.07
N PHE A 164 30.34 1.42 -5.77
CA PHE A 164 29.71 2.35 -6.69
C PHE A 164 30.48 3.68 -6.66
N SER A 165 30.67 4.30 -7.81
CA SER A 165 31.33 5.61 -7.91
C SER A 165 30.38 6.74 -7.48
N GLN A 166 30.85 7.65 -6.61
CA GLN A 166 30.05 8.81 -6.16
C GLN A 166 29.73 9.80 -7.30
N ASN A 167 30.62 9.93 -8.28
CA ASN A 167 30.50 10.83 -9.42
C ASN A 167 30.07 10.08 -10.70
N PHE A 168 29.18 9.10 -10.55
CA PHE A 168 28.68 8.36 -11.70
C PHE A 168 27.76 9.25 -12.55
N THR A 169 28.18 9.53 -13.78
CA THR A 169 27.37 10.26 -14.75
C THR A 169 26.29 9.35 -15.30
N ARG A 170 25.04 9.83 -15.31
CA ARG A 170 23.91 9.10 -15.90
C ARG A 170 24.27 8.60 -17.31
N PRO A 171 24.01 7.33 -17.65
CA PRO A 171 24.31 6.81 -18.98
C PRO A 171 23.44 7.52 -20.02
N ASN A 172 24.06 8.03 -21.09
CA ASN A 172 23.35 8.66 -22.20
C ASN A 172 22.45 7.64 -22.90
N THR A 173 21.15 7.96 -23.00
CA THR A 173 20.14 7.11 -23.66
C THR A 173 20.31 7.00 -25.18
N ASN A 174 21.27 7.73 -25.76
CA ASN A 174 21.51 7.80 -27.21
C ASN A 174 22.25 6.57 -27.79
N GLN A 175 22.60 5.57 -26.98
CA GLN A 175 23.40 4.41 -27.42
C GLN A 175 22.60 3.16 -27.81
N ASN A 176 21.29 3.26 -28.02
CA ASN A 176 20.55 2.18 -28.65
C ASN A 176 20.04 2.61 -30.04
N PRO A 177 20.80 2.38 -31.14
CA PRO A 177 20.34 2.69 -32.49
C PRO A 177 19.06 1.95 -32.91
N ASN A 178 18.61 0.97 -32.12
CA ASN A 178 17.37 0.22 -32.35
C ASN A 178 16.21 0.61 -31.41
N PHE A 179 16.43 1.47 -30.42
CA PHE A 179 15.33 1.95 -29.56
C PHE A 179 14.71 3.18 -30.21
N LYS A 180 13.84 2.95 -31.19
CA LYS A 180 12.83 3.96 -31.54
C LYS A 180 11.99 4.13 -30.27
N SER A 181 12.17 5.25 -29.58
CA SER A 181 11.27 5.66 -28.51
C SER A 181 9.86 5.58 -29.06
N SER A 182 9.12 4.54 -28.67
CA SER A 182 7.70 4.49 -29.00
C SER A 182 7.11 5.73 -28.33
N PRO A 183 6.39 6.60 -29.05
CA PRO A 183 5.70 7.75 -28.46
C PRO A 183 4.62 7.33 -27.43
N GLN A 184 4.47 6.03 -27.16
CA GLN A 184 3.50 5.42 -26.24
C GLN A 184 4.09 5.04 -24.88
N CYS A 185 5.37 5.30 -24.61
CA CYS A 185 5.94 5.06 -23.27
C CYS A 185 5.70 6.27 -22.35
N ILE A 186 4.87 6.08 -21.32
CA ILE A 186 4.52 7.10 -20.34
C ILE A 186 5.68 7.27 -19.34
N THR A 187 6.13 8.48 -19.12
CA THR A 187 7.07 8.82 -18.04
C THR A 187 6.36 8.71 -16.69
N PHE A 188 6.78 7.75 -15.86
CA PHE A 188 6.37 7.70 -14.45
C PHE A 188 7.03 8.85 -13.69
N ASP A 189 6.23 9.77 -13.17
CA ASP A 189 6.68 10.85 -12.30
C ASP A 189 6.88 10.29 -10.87
N PRO A 190 8.11 10.35 -10.31
CA PRO A 190 8.43 9.75 -9.00
C PRO A 190 7.79 10.46 -7.81
N PHE A 191 7.18 11.63 -8.00
CA PHE A 191 6.32 12.24 -6.99
C PHE A 191 4.87 11.94 -7.35
N SER A 192 4.25 11.01 -6.62
CA SER A 192 2.81 10.82 -6.73
C SER A 192 2.14 12.18 -6.50
N ARG A 193 1.43 12.69 -7.50
CA ARG A 193 0.61 13.90 -7.37
C ARG A 193 -0.39 13.81 -6.21
N PHE A 194 -0.61 12.60 -5.69
CA PHE A 194 -1.45 12.31 -4.54
C PHE A 194 -0.69 12.27 -3.20
N TYR A 195 0.59 12.63 -3.14
CA TYR A 195 1.38 12.53 -1.90
C TYR A 195 0.77 13.32 -0.73
N GLU A 196 0.44 14.60 -0.94
CA GLU A 196 -0.12 15.45 0.13
C GLU A 196 -1.50 14.97 0.61
N VAL A 197 -2.39 14.62 -0.34
CA VAL A 197 -3.71 14.06 -0.01
C VAL A 197 -3.60 12.68 0.65
N SER A 198 -2.63 11.85 0.25
CA SER A 198 -2.36 10.55 0.87
C SER A 198 -1.98 10.72 2.34
N LEU A 199 -1.11 11.68 2.66
CA LEU A 199 -0.77 12.00 4.06
C LEU A 199 -2.00 12.47 4.87
N MET A 200 -2.83 13.36 4.30
CA MET A 200 -4.05 13.84 4.96
C MET A 200 -5.01 12.69 5.26
N LEU A 201 -5.29 11.85 4.26
CA LEU A 201 -6.20 10.71 4.39
C LEU A 201 -5.70 9.68 5.41
N LYS A 202 -4.40 9.35 5.38
CA LYS A 202 -3.76 8.46 6.36
C LYS A 202 -3.91 9.00 7.78
N SER A 203 -3.80 10.31 7.99
CA SER A 203 -3.96 10.94 9.31
C SER A 203 -5.39 10.91 9.87
N LYS A 204 -6.38 10.55 9.03
CA LYS A 204 -7.81 10.61 9.34
C LYS A 204 -8.50 9.25 9.31
N GLY A 205 -7.76 8.15 9.16
CA GLY A 205 -8.31 6.79 9.14
C GLY A 205 -8.83 6.33 7.77
N TYR A 206 -8.27 6.89 6.69
CA TYR A 206 -8.57 6.55 5.30
C TYR A 206 -7.33 5.95 4.60
N LEU A 207 -6.59 5.06 5.28
CA LEU A 207 -5.34 4.47 4.81
C LEU A 207 -5.51 3.67 3.52
N ILE A 208 -6.59 2.91 3.38
CA ILE A 208 -6.83 2.05 2.23
C ILE A 208 -7.09 2.92 0.99
N MET A 209 -7.94 3.94 1.12
CA MET A 209 -8.20 4.85 0.00
C MET A 209 -6.99 5.73 -0.33
N ALA A 210 -6.20 6.14 0.67
CA ALA A 210 -4.93 6.83 0.45
C ALA A 210 -3.94 5.97 -0.35
N SER A 211 -3.82 4.69 0.02
CA SER A 211 -2.96 3.72 -0.67
C SER A 211 -3.45 3.48 -2.08
N PHE A 212 -4.77 3.36 -2.28
CA PHE A 212 -5.36 3.26 -3.62
C PHE A 212 -4.98 4.47 -4.48
N LEU A 213 -5.19 5.71 -4.02
CA LEU A 213 -4.84 6.92 -4.76
C LEU A 213 -3.34 7.00 -5.10
N GLU A 214 -2.48 6.54 -4.19
CA GLU A 214 -1.03 6.54 -4.37
C GLU A 214 -0.57 5.45 -5.36
N LEU A 215 -1.21 4.28 -5.33
CA LEU A 215 -0.96 3.13 -6.20
C LEU A 215 -1.65 3.21 -7.56
N GLN A 216 -2.37 4.29 -7.87
CA GLN A 216 -2.97 4.59 -9.18
C GLN A 216 -1.89 4.92 -10.23
N LEU A 217 -0.96 3.99 -10.36
CA LEU A 217 0.05 3.83 -11.38
C LEU A 217 -0.68 3.72 -12.73
N ILE A 218 -0.90 4.87 -13.37
CA ILE A 218 -1.08 5.00 -14.83
C ILE A 218 -2.40 4.51 -15.45
N GLY A 219 -3.28 3.81 -14.72
CA GLY A 219 -4.39 3.07 -15.34
C GLY A 219 -5.71 3.81 -15.62
N PHE A 220 -6.10 4.83 -14.84
CA PHE A 220 -7.51 5.27 -14.84
C PHE A 220 -7.85 6.38 -15.83
N LEU A 221 -6.83 7.08 -16.32
CA LEU A 221 -7.02 8.26 -17.16
C LEU A 221 -5.97 8.19 -18.24
N LYS A 222 -6.39 7.81 -19.45
CA LYS A 222 -5.58 8.00 -20.65
C LYS A 222 -5.22 9.48 -20.75
N ILE A 223 -4.04 9.84 -20.28
CA ILE A 223 -3.44 11.16 -20.55
C ILE A 223 -2.70 10.99 -21.87
N ASN A 224 -3.42 11.19 -22.98
CA ASN A 224 -2.75 11.58 -24.21
C ASN A 224 -2.40 13.07 -24.07
N ASN A 225 -1.47 13.59 -24.88
CA ASN A 225 -1.10 15.01 -24.85
C ASN A 225 -2.26 15.98 -25.17
N ASP A 226 -3.40 15.46 -25.65
CA ASP A 226 -4.65 16.20 -25.89
C ASP A 226 -5.72 15.99 -24.82
N SER A 227 -5.45 15.20 -23.77
CA SER A 227 -6.41 14.95 -22.70
C SER A 227 -6.48 16.17 -21.75
N PRO A 228 -7.69 16.60 -21.34
CA PRO A 228 -7.83 17.70 -20.38
C PRO A 228 -7.13 17.36 -19.05
N PRO A 229 -6.69 18.37 -18.28
CA PRO A 229 -6.12 18.15 -16.96
C PRO A 229 -7.09 17.36 -16.09
N LEU A 230 -6.57 16.37 -15.37
CA LEU A 230 -7.35 15.55 -14.44
C LEU A 230 -8.10 16.46 -13.45
N LYS A 231 -9.43 16.31 -13.40
CA LYS A 231 -10.28 16.86 -12.34
C LYS A 231 -11.10 15.73 -11.73
N LEU A 232 -10.98 15.54 -10.42
CA LEU A 232 -11.50 14.37 -9.73
C LEU A 232 -12.13 14.77 -8.39
N THR A 233 -13.21 14.07 -8.03
CA THR A 233 -13.71 14.05 -6.67
C THR A 233 -13.73 12.62 -6.15
N VAL A 234 -13.28 12.44 -4.91
CA VAL A 234 -13.17 11.16 -4.23
C VAL A 234 -14.12 11.15 -3.05
N PHE A 235 -14.94 10.10 -2.94
CA PHE A 235 -15.73 9.84 -1.75
C PHE A 235 -15.05 8.73 -0.96
N ALA A 236 -14.17 9.08 -0.02
CA ALA A 236 -13.31 8.12 0.66
C ALA A 236 -14.05 7.40 1.80
N PRO A 237 -14.26 6.07 1.73
CA PRO A 237 -14.81 5.31 2.84
C PRO A 237 -13.76 5.08 3.94
N MET A 238 -14.20 5.06 5.20
CA MET A 238 -13.34 4.69 6.34
C MET A 238 -12.80 3.27 6.16
N ASP A 239 -11.59 3.02 6.67
CA ASP A 239 -10.90 1.75 6.49
C ASP A 239 -11.72 0.54 6.99
N ASP A 240 -12.34 0.65 8.16
CA ASP A 240 -13.15 -0.43 8.77
C ASP A 240 -14.32 -0.87 7.89
N ALA A 241 -14.91 0.05 7.10
CA ALA A 241 -16.00 -0.25 6.19
C ALA A 241 -15.55 -1.06 4.96
N ILE A 242 -14.25 -1.02 4.64
CA ILE A 242 -13.67 -1.72 3.50
C ILE A 242 -13.25 -3.15 3.89
N VAL A 243 -12.92 -3.39 5.16
CA VAL A 243 -12.45 -4.70 5.66
C VAL A 243 -13.44 -5.83 5.34
N GLY A 244 -14.75 -5.54 5.34
CA GLY A 244 -15.79 -6.51 5.00
C GLY A 244 -15.81 -6.96 3.53
N TYR A 245 -15.15 -6.23 2.64
CA TYR A 245 -15.03 -6.54 1.20
C TYR A 245 -13.74 -7.30 0.87
N ALA A 246 -13.12 -7.94 1.88
CA ALA A 246 -11.86 -8.66 1.71
C ALA A 246 -12.03 -9.95 0.89
N GLY A 247 -11.63 -9.91 -0.39
CA GLY A 247 -11.80 -11.06 -1.29
C GLY A 247 -11.10 -10.92 -2.66
N ASP A 248 -11.87 -11.09 -3.75
CA ASP A 248 -11.38 -11.15 -5.12
C ASP A 248 -10.86 -9.78 -5.61
N PHE A 249 -9.70 -9.77 -6.28
CA PHE A 249 -9.07 -8.57 -6.85
C PHE A 249 -9.98 -7.82 -7.84
N SER A 250 -10.84 -8.54 -8.59
CA SER A 250 -11.78 -7.91 -9.54
C SER A 250 -12.85 -7.08 -8.84
N GLU A 251 -13.26 -7.47 -7.63
CA GLU A 251 -14.25 -6.76 -6.82
C GLU A 251 -13.67 -5.47 -6.27
N TYR A 252 -12.38 -5.46 -5.90
CA TYR A 252 -11.69 -4.26 -5.43
C TYR A 252 -11.64 -3.14 -6.48
N GLN A 253 -11.39 -3.47 -7.75
CA GLN A 253 -11.35 -2.44 -8.79
C GLN A 253 -12.70 -1.71 -8.91
N GLN A 254 -13.80 -2.46 -8.93
CA GLN A 254 -15.14 -1.89 -9.00
C GLN A 254 -15.51 -1.15 -7.71
N LEU A 255 -15.14 -1.72 -6.56
CA LEU A 255 -15.30 -1.14 -5.23
C LEU A 255 -14.66 0.24 -5.14
N PHE A 256 -13.44 0.45 -5.62
CA PHE A 256 -12.81 1.77 -5.53
C PHE A 256 -13.26 2.71 -6.64
N LEU A 257 -13.52 2.21 -7.85
CA LEU A 257 -14.00 3.03 -8.97
C LEU A 257 -15.35 3.70 -8.68
N ARG A 258 -16.24 3.02 -7.96
CA ARG A 258 -17.53 3.60 -7.58
C ARG A 258 -17.41 4.76 -6.58
N HIS A 259 -16.24 5.00 -5.99
CA HIS A 259 -15.96 6.14 -5.11
C HIS A 259 -15.29 7.32 -5.83
N LEU A 260 -15.05 7.20 -7.13
CA LEU A 260 -14.43 8.23 -7.95
C LEU A 260 -15.46 8.86 -8.88
N VAL A 261 -15.49 10.19 -8.95
CA VAL A 261 -16.29 10.92 -9.94
C VAL A 261 -15.47 11.95 -10.70
N PRO A 262 -15.75 12.15 -12.00
CA PRO A 262 -15.12 13.22 -12.77
C PRO A 262 -15.51 14.60 -12.23
N CYS A 263 -14.66 15.57 -12.55
CA CYS A 263 -14.76 16.96 -12.11
C CYS A 263 -14.49 17.17 -10.62
N VAL A 264 -14.24 18.42 -10.27
CA VAL A 264 -14.09 18.86 -8.87
C VAL A 264 -15.45 19.34 -8.39
N TRP A 265 -15.96 18.71 -7.33
CA TRP A 265 -17.22 19.03 -6.68
C TRP A 265 -16.95 19.39 -5.23
N TYR A 266 -16.92 20.69 -4.95
CA TYR A 266 -16.77 21.18 -3.58
C TYR A 266 -18.05 20.90 -2.78
N TRP A 267 -17.96 20.93 -1.46
CA TRP A 267 -19.12 20.75 -0.59
C TRP A 267 -20.28 21.69 -0.92
N THR A 268 -19.97 22.92 -1.34
CA THR A 268 -20.94 23.94 -1.74
C THR A 268 -21.69 23.60 -3.03
N ASP A 269 -21.14 22.72 -3.86
CA ASP A 269 -21.73 22.32 -5.15
C ASP A 269 -22.65 21.08 -4.99
N LEU A 270 -22.48 20.33 -3.90
CA LEU A 270 -23.26 19.13 -3.57
C LEU A 270 -24.61 19.50 -2.95
N ASN A 271 -25.53 20.01 -3.76
CA ASN A 271 -26.90 20.34 -3.36
C ASN A 271 -27.82 19.12 -3.28
N ASN A 272 -28.95 19.27 -2.59
CA ASN A 272 -29.95 18.21 -2.54
C ASN A 272 -30.49 17.91 -3.96
N GLY A 273 -30.45 16.64 -4.37
CA GLY A 273 -30.83 16.21 -5.71
C GLY A 273 -29.73 16.31 -6.76
N THR A 274 -28.50 16.70 -6.39
CA THR A 274 -27.35 16.66 -7.32
C THR A 274 -27.12 15.22 -7.77
N GLU A 275 -27.00 15.02 -9.09
CA GLU A 275 -26.71 13.74 -9.72
C GLU A 275 -25.41 13.84 -10.52
N ILE A 276 -24.43 12.99 -10.22
CA ILE A 276 -23.09 13.00 -10.82
C ILE A 276 -22.84 11.66 -11.50
N LYS A 277 -22.48 11.69 -12.78
CA LYS A 277 -22.07 10.49 -13.51
C LYS A 277 -20.69 10.05 -13.03
N ASN A 278 -20.54 8.80 -12.62
CA ASN A 278 -19.24 8.25 -12.22
C ASN A 278 -18.60 7.41 -13.34
N TYR A 279 -17.51 6.69 -13.03
CA TYR A 279 -16.80 5.84 -13.98
C TYR A 279 -17.40 4.45 -14.19
N VAL A 280 -18.44 4.08 -13.42
CA VAL A 280 -19.18 2.83 -13.52
C VAL A 280 -20.43 3.05 -14.36
N SER A 281 -20.55 2.33 -15.48
CA SER A 281 -21.67 2.52 -16.41
C SER A 281 -23.01 2.23 -15.73
N GLY A 282 -23.96 3.16 -15.86
CA GLY A 282 -25.30 3.03 -15.27
C GLY A 282 -25.38 3.33 -13.77
N PHE A 283 -24.27 3.72 -13.13
CA PHE A 283 -24.24 4.06 -11.71
C PHE A 283 -24.03 5.57 -11.53
N ASN A 284 -25.05 6.29 -11.07
CA ASN A 284 -24.93 7.72 -10.79
C ASN A 284 -24.79 7.94 -9.28
N MET A 285 -24.02 8.96 -8.89
CA MET A 285 -23.96 9.43 -7.52
C MET A 285 -25.04 10.46 -7.27
N MET A 286 -25.94 10.16 -6.36
CA MET A 286 -27.06 10.99 -5.96
C MET A 286 -26.81 11.57 -4.57
N ILE A 287 -26.87 12.90 -4.48
CA ILE A 287 -26.77 13.62 -3.22
C ILE A 287 -28.16 13.84 -2.65
N LYS A 288 -28.35 13.40 -1.41
CA LYS A 288 -29.57 13.67 -0.63
C LYS A 288 -29.19 14.39 0.65
N LYS A 289 -29.85 15.51 0.95
CA LYS A 289 -29.68 16.23 2.22
C LYS A 289 -30.94 16.10 3.06
N VAL A 290 -30.81 15.62 4.29
CA VAL A 290 -31.89 15.46 5.27
C VAL A 290 -31.44 16.06 6.58
N ASN A 291 -32.13 17.10 7.07
CA ASN A 291 -31.85 17.75 8.36
C ASN A 291 -30.35 18.09 8.55
N ASP A 292 -29.77 18.79 7.57
CA ASP A 292 -28.35 19.18 7.50
C ASP A 292 -27.31 18.05 7.37
N VAL A 293 -27.74 16.79 7.36
CA VAL A 293 -26.88 15.64 7.04
C VAL A 293 -26.95 15.36 5.54
N ALA A 294 -25.80 15.17 4.89
CA ALA A 294 -25.74 14.81 3.47
C ALA A 294 -25.34 13.36 3.28
N PHE A 295 -25.97 12.74 2.28
CA PHE A 295 -25.75 11.37 1.89
C PHE A 295 -25.40 11.32 0.41
N VAL A 296 -24.46 10.46 0.05
CA VAL A 296 -24.19 10.04 -1.32
C VAL A 296 -24.64 8.59 -1.47
N ASN A 297 -25.64 8.34 -2.32
CA ASN A 297 -26.22 6.99 -2.51
C ASN A 297 -26.56 6.27 -1.19
N GLY A 298 -27.11 7.00 -0.22
CA GLY A 298 -27.50 6.45 1.09
C GLY A 298 -26.38 6.43 2.14
N VAL A 299 -25.13 6.70 1.77
CA VAL A 299 -24.00 6.73 2.70
C VAL A 299 -23.73 8.16 3.18
N GLU A 300 -23.64 8.36 4.48
CA GLU A 300 -23.36 9.66 5.08
C GLU A 300 -21.97 10.19 4.70
N ILE A 301 -21.94 11.47 4.32
CA ILE A 301 -20.72 12.26 4.13
C ILE A 301 -20.34 12.86 5.50
N THR A 302 -19.36 12.25 6.17
CA THR A 302 -18.94 12.62 7.53
C THR A 302 -17.91 13.74 7.55
N TYR A 303 -17.07 13.83 6.52
CA TYR A 303 -16.07 14.89 6.38
C TYR A 303 -16.19 15.56 5.02
N PRO A 304 -17.04 16.60 4.88
CA PRO A 304 -17.11 17.37 3.65
C PRO A 304 -15.79 18.12 3.41
N ASP A 305 -15.32 18.14 2.16
CA ASP A 305 -14.05 18.79 1.75
C ASP A 305 -12.85 18.42 2.64
N LEU A 306 -12.76 17.15 3.06
CA LEU A 306 -11.66 16.59 3.85
C LEU A 306 -10.28 16.94 3.29
N TYR A 307 -10.18 17.01 1.96
CA TYR A 307 -9.07 17.60 1.24
C TYR A 307 -9.61 18.29 -0.01
N TYR A 308 -9.05 19.44 -0.39
CA TYR A 308 -9.45 20.11 -1.63
C TYR A 308 -8.31 20.93 -2.22
N ASN A 309 -8.23 20.92 -3.54
CA ASN A 309 -7.45 21.84 -4.36
C ASN A 309 -8.09 21.99 -5.76
N ASP A 310 -7.42 22.69 -6.68
CA ASP A 310 -7.97 23.01 -8.01
C ASP A 310 -8.29 21.80 -8.90
N TRP A 311 -7.79 20.60 -8.56
CA TRP A 311 -7.91 19.41 -9.39
C TRP A 311 -8.45 18.17 -8.65
N LEU A 312 -8.49 18.20 -7.32
CA LEU A 312 -8.92 17.10 -6.47
C LEU A 312 -9.71 17.60 -5.28
N VAL A 313 -10.91 17.04 -5.07
CA VAL A 313 -11.64 17.13 -3.80
C VAL A 313 -11.83 15.74 -3.21
N VAL A 314 -11.73 15.62 -1.89
CA VAL A 314 -12.04 14.40 -1.16
C VAL A 314 -13.09 14.69 -0.10
N HIS A 315 -14.16 13.91 -0.11
CA HIS A 315 -15.19 13.87 0.92
C HIS A 315 -15.05 12.55 1.68
N GLY A 316 -14.95 12.61 3.01
CA GLY A 316 -14.91 11.40 3.85
C GLY A 316 -16.31 10.84 4.06
N LEU A 317 -16.45 9.51 3.96
CA LEU A 317 -17.67 8.75 4.18
C LEU A 317 -17.56 7.87 5.42
N GLN A 318 -18.71 7.56 6.03
CA GLN A 318 -18.79 6.57 7.12
C GLN A 318 -18.65 5.13 6.63
N SER A 319 -19.14 4.83 5.43
CA SER A 319 -19.17 3.47 4.87
C SER A 319 -18.85 3.45 3.38
N VAL A 320 -18.83 2.25 2.81
CA VAL A 320 -18.68 1.99 1.37
C VAL A 320 -20.00 2.30 0.65
N ILE A 321 -19.92 2.94 -0.52
CA ILE A 321 -21.09 3.17 -1.39
C ILE A 321 -21.56 1.81 -1.95
N PRO A 322 -22.79 1.33 -1.69
CA PRO A 322 -23.26 0.03 -2.18
C PRO A 322 -23.49 0.04 -3.70
N LEU A 323 -23.37 -1.12 -4.34
CA LEU A 323 -23.80 -1.32 -5.73
C LEU A 323 -25.34 -1.36 -5.78
N PRO A 324 -25.98 -1.04 -6.92
CA PRO A 324 -27.44 -1.10 -7.04
C PRO A 324 -28.04 -2.44 -6.60
N ASP A 325 -27.38 -3.55 -6.94
CA ASP A 325 -27.85 -4.90 -6.63
C ASP A 325 -27.72 -5.25 -5.13
N GLU A 326 -26.86 -4.54 -4.38
CA GLU A 326 -26.68 -4.71 -2.93
C GLU A 326 -27.78 -3.96 -2.13
N ILE A 327 -28.46 -2.97 -2.74
CA ILE A 327 -29.50 -2.16 -2.09
C ILE A 327 -30.79 -2.98 -1.89
N ASP A 328 -31.04 -3.97 -2.75
CA ASP A 328 -32.22 -4.83 -2.69
C ASP A 328 -32.13 -5.89 -1.58
N GLU A 329 -30.93 -6.25 -1.11
CA GLU A 329 -30.72 -7.24 -0.05
C GLU A 329 -30.85 -6.63 1.36
N GLU A 330 -30.33 -5.42 1.61
CA GLU A 330 -30.43 -4.77 2.93
C GLU A 330 -31.83 -4.20 3.24
N MET A 331 -32.65 -3.84 2.23
CA MET A 331 -34.05 -3.44 2.46
C MET A 331 -34.98 -4.64 2.69
N GLY A 332 -34.55 -5.87 2.36
CA GLY A 332 -35.36 -7.08 2.47
C GLY A 332 -35.54 -7.60 3.91
N GLU A 333 -34.66 -7.26 4.85
CA GLU A 333 -34.69 -7.83 6.20
C GLU A 333 -35.36 -6.94 7.26
N ASN A 334 -35.66 -5.66 6.96
CA ASN A 334 -36.15 -4.72 7.99
C ASN A 334 -37.60 -4.21 7.81
N PHE A 335 -38.35 -4.67 6.80
CA PHE A 335 -39.75 -4.25 6.57
C PHE A 335 -40.70 -5.42 6.28
N GLY A 336 -40.66 -6.46 7.11
CA GLY A 336 -41.42 -7.69 6.89
C GLY A 336 -42.13 -8.27 8.11
N LYS A 337 -42.57 -7.47 9.09
CA LYS A 337 -43.54 -7.92 10.11
C LYS A 337 -44.51 -6.82 10.52
N ASP A 338 -45.46 -6.55 9.63
CA ASP A 338 -46.81 -6.17 10.03
C ASP A 338 -47.76 -7.21 9.41
N GLU A 339 -48.21 -8.17 10.23
CA GLU A 339 -49.43 -8.91 9.97
C GLU A 339 -50.43 -8.62 11.07
N SER A 340 -51.47 -7.89 10.67
CA SER A 340 -52.66 -7.60 11.44
C SER A 340 -53.50 -8.86 11.69
N ASN A 341 -54.16 -8.85 12.86
CA ASN A 341 -55.42 -9.53 13.20
C ASN A 341 -55.35 -10.94 13.81
N ASN A 342 -55.36 -10.98 15.15
CA ASN A 342 -56.37 -11.77 15.85
C ASN A 342 -56.86 -11.03 17.09
N ALA A 343 -58.18 -10.86 17.17
CA ALA A 343 -58.89 -10.21 18.25
C ALA A 343 -59.24 -11.20 19.38
N VAL A 344 -59.46 -10.62 20.57
CA VAL A 344 -60.09 -11.19 21.79
C VAL A 344 -59.07 -11.97 22.66
N ASN A 345 -58.77 -11.62 23.93
CA ASN A 345 -59.65 -11.21 25.02
C ASN A 345 -58.90 -10.40 26.12
N PHE A 346 -59.64 -9.60 26.86
CA PHE A 346 -59.21 -8.86 28.07
C PHE A 346 -58.63 -9.79 29.15
N ASP A 347 -57.50 -9.42 29.75
CA ASP A 347 -57.34 -9.50 31.21
C ASP A 347 -56.37 -8.42 31.72
N VAL A 348 -56.75 -7.83 32.85
CA VAL A 348 -56.10 -6.71 33.53
C VAL A 348 -55.19 -7.30 34.61
N SER A 349 -53.91 -6.95 34.66
CA SER A 349 -53.21 -6.89 35.94
C SER A 349 -51.99 -5.96 35.94
N MET A 350 -51.90 -5.26 37.07
CA MET A 350 -50.95 -4.24 37.53
C MET A 350 -49.47 -4.49 37.24
N ALA A 351 -48.75 -3.37 37.09
CA ALA A 351 -47.31 -3.25 37.26
C ALA A 351 -46.82 -3.78 38.63
N PRO A 352 -45.50 -4.04 38.74
CA PRO A 352 -44.77 -3.25 39.73
C PRO A 352 -43.54 -2.57 39.16
N ASP A 353 -43.52 -1.26 39.41
CA ASP A 353 -42.33 -0.44 39.66
C ASP A 353 -41.28 -1.18 40.49
N HIS A 354 -40.04 -1.20 40.00
CA HIS A 354 -38.86 -1.16 40.84
C HIS A 354 -37.75 -0.39 40.13
N SER A 355 -37.75 0.90 40.42
CA SER A 355 -36.58 1.76 40.52
C SER A 355 -35.38 1.12 41.23
N GLU A 356 -34.19 1.60 40.83
CA GLU A 356 -32.86 1.46 41.45
C GLU A 356 -32.10 0.14 41.24
N PHE A 357 -31.10 0.15 40.34
CA PHE A 357 -29.67 0.06 40.66
C PHE A 357 -28.81 0.53 39.47
#